data_AF-A0A524P3X4-F1
#
_entry.id   AF-A0A524P3X4-F1
#
_cell.length_a   1.000
_cell.length_b   1.000
_cell.length_c   1.000
_cell.angle_alpha   90.00
_cell.angle_beta   90.00
_cell.angle_gamma   90.00
#
_symmetry.space_group_name_H-M   'P 1'
#
loop_
_entity.id
_entity.type
_entity.pdbx_description
1 polymer ?
#
loop_
_entity_poly.entity_id
_entity_poly.type
_entity_poly.pdbx_seq_one_letter_code
_entity_poly.pdbx_strand_id
1 'polypeptide(L)'
;AKTVNFAVIYGQTQFALARNLKIERQEAQRYIDAFFDQYAGVKAFLDEVVEQARANGLVTTLLGRRRSLADIRSTNHNLRAGAERIARNTPVQGTAADIMKVAMVRIQQDIEKQKLQSRMVLTVHDELVFESPPGEHESLQTLVVDRMQNAVPLSVPLPVEIGWGLNWGAAH
;
A
#
# COMPACT_ATOMS: atom_id res chain seq x y z
N ALA A 1 1.01 -10.63 -15.58
CA ALA A 1 1.34 -9.20 -15.36
C ALA A 1 1.16 -8.76 -13.90
N LYS A 2 -0.05 -8.79 -13.31
CA LYS A 2 -0.33 -8.32 -11.93
C LYS A 2 0.64 -8.87 -10.86
N THR A 3 0.85 -10.18 -10.82
CA THR A 3 1.77 -10.84 -9.86
C THR A 3 3.22 -10.39 -10.01
N VAL A 4 3.67 -10.09 -11.23
CA VAL A 4 5.02 -9.61 -11.52
C VAL A 4 5.18 -8.18 -11.03
N ASN A 5 4.23 -7.29 -11.33
CA ASN A 5 4.29 -5.89 -10.91
C ASN A 5 4.39 -5.77 -9.38
N PHE A 6 3.54 -6.50 -8.65
CA PHE A 6 3.61 -6.51 -7.18
C PHE A 6 4.90 -7.14 -6.66
N ALA A 7 5.35 -8.25 -7.26
CA ALA A 7 6.60 -8.89 -6.85
C ALA A 7 7.81 -7.97 -7.00
N VAL A 8 7.90 -7.26 -8.13
CA VAL A 8 9.04 -6.37 -8.43
C VAL A 8 9.00 -5.10 -7.57
N ILE A 9 7.82 -4.47 -7.41
CA ILE A 9 7.66 -3.27 -6.57
C ILE A 9 7.99 -3.59 -5.10
N TYR A 10 7.62 -4.77 -4.60
CA TYR A 10 7.92 -5.18 -3.22
C TYR A 10 9.33 -5.75 -3.02
N GLY A 11 10.21 -5.61 -4.03
CA GLY A 11 11.61 -6.02 -3.95
C GLY A 11 11.81 -7.53 -3.82
N GLN A 12 10.91 -8.34 -4.42
CA GLN A 12 11.15 -9.78 -4.53
C GLN A 12 12.39 -10.04 -5.37
N THR A 13 13.19 -11.01 -4.94
CA THR A 13 14.35 -11.45 -5.69
C THR A 13 13.92 -12.33 -6.87
N GLN A 14 14.78 -12.47 -7.89
CA GLN A 14 14.58 -13.43 -8.98
C GLN A 14 14.24 -14.85 -8.48
N PHE A 15 14.78 -15.25 -7.31
CA PHE A 15 14.51 -16.56 -6.70
C PHE A 15 13.05 -16.69 -6.25
N ALA A 16 12.52 -15.66 -5.58
CA ALA A 16 11.14 -15.65 -5.11
C ALA A 16 10.17 -15.57 -6.29
N LEU A 17 10.47 -14.73 -7.29
CA LEU A 17 9.67 -14.59 -8.49
C LEU A 17 9.62 -15.90 -9.30
N ALA A 18 10.78 -16.54 -9.53
CA ALA A 18 10.89 -17.83 -10.21
C ALA A 18 10.03 -18.90 -9.54
N ARG A 19 10.09 -19.00 -8.20
CA ARG A 19 9.27 -19.95 -7.44
C ARG A 19 7.77 -19.66 -7.55
N ASN A 20 7.38 -18.39 -7.45
CA ASN A 20 5.97 -18.00 -7.50
C ASN A 20 5.35 -18.24 -8.88
N LEU A 21 6.12 -18.00 -9.95
CA LEU A 21 5.67 -18.19 -11.33
C LEU A 21 5.95 -19.59 -11.87
N LYS A 22 6.69 -20.42 -11.13
CA LYS A 22 7.17 -21.75 -11.56
C LYS A 22 7.95 -21.69 -12.89
N ILE A 23 8.86 -20.72 -12.99
CA ILE A 23 9.73 -20.50 -14.15
C ILE A 23 11.21 -20.59 -13.77
N GLU A 24 12.09 -20.62 -14.77
CA GLU A 24 13.53 -20.57 -14.57
C GLU A 24 14.01 -19.23 -13.99
N ARG A 25 15.09 -19.26 -13.21
CA ARG A 25 15.64 -18.05 -12.55
C ARG A 25 16.05 -16.99 -13.56
N GLN A 26 16.67 -17.39 -14.67
CA GLN A 26 17.07 -16.47 -15.73
C GLN A 26 15.85 -15.81 -16.39
N GLU A 27 14.75 -16.55 -16.55
CA GLU A 27 13.52 -16.00 -17.11
C GLU A 27 12.90 -14.99 -16.14
N ALA A 28 12.86 -15.30 -14.85
CA ALA A 28 12.44 -14.37 -13.81
C ALA A 28 13.29 -13.08 -13.80
N GLN A 29 14.61 -13.19 -13.97
CA GLN A 29 15.49 -12.02 -14.06
C GLN A 29 15.18 -11.17 -15.30
N ARG A 30 14.98 -11.79 -16.47
CA ARG A 30 14.58 -11.06 -17.69
C ARG A 30 13.27 -10.31 -17.51
N TYR A 31 12.29 -10.88 -16.79
CA TYR A 31 11.05 -10.17 -16.48
C TYR A 31 11.28 -8.97 -15.56
N ILE A 32 12.17 -9.09 -14.56
CA ILE A 32 12.53 -7.98 -13.67
C ILE A 32 13.21 -6.86 -14.46
N ASP A 33 14.17 -7.21 -15.31
CA ASP A 33 14.92 -6.26 -16.12
C ASP A 33 13.99 -5.53 -17.09
N ALA A 34 13.18 -6.27 -17.85
CA ALA A 34 12.20 -5.69 -18.78
C ALA A 34 11.18 -4.78 -18.08
N PHE A 35 10.77 -5.11 -16.86
CA PHE A 35 9.90 -4.24 -16.07
C PHE A 35 10.59 -2.91 -15.74
N PHE A 36 11.84 -2.94 -15.26
CA PHE A 36 12.54 -1.71 -14.91
C PHE A 36 13.00 -0.90 -16.12
N ASP A 37 13.24 -1.54 -17.26
CA ASP A 37 13.48 -0.86 -18.53
C ASP A 37 12.23 -0.09 -18.98
N GLN A 38 11.04 -0.71 -18.86
CA GLN A 38 9.78 -0.07 -19.18
C GLN A 38 9.40 1.03 -18.16
N TYR A 39 9.70 0.82 -16.87
CA TYR A 39 9.34 1.71 -15.77
C TYR A 39 10.58 2.27 -15.07
N ALA A 40 11.47 2.91 -15.83
CA ALA A 40 12.74 3.43 -15.32
C ALA A 40 12.59 4.37 -14.10
N GLY A 41 11.51 5.16 -14.06
CA GLY A 41 11.19 6.04 -12.92
C GLY A 41 10.94 5.28 -11.60
N VAL A 42 10.39 4.07 -11.67
CA VAL A 42 10.19 3.21 -10.49
C VAL A 42 11.54 2.74 -9.96
N LYS A 43 12.44 2.31 -10.85
CA LYS A 43 13.80 1.90 -10.46
C LYS A 43 14.55 3.05 -9.79
N ALA A 44 14.55 4.22 -10.43
CA ALA A 44 15.22 5.42 -9.92
C ALA A 44 14.72 5.80 -8.53
N PHE A 45 13.40 5.79 -8.32
CA PHE A 45 12.79 6.05 -7.02
C PHE A 45 13.24 5.03 -5.95
N LEU A 46 13.18 3.73 -6.25
CA LEU A 46 13.56 2.69 -5.28
C LEU A 46 15.04 2.74 -4.91
N ASP A 47 15.92 3.03 -5.88
CA ASP A 47 17.35 3.19 -5.66
C ASP A 47 17.62 4.44 -4.79
N GLU A 48 16.97 5.56 -5.10
CA GLU A 48 17.08 6.80 -4.31
C GLU A 48 16.65 6.59 -2.86
N VAL A 49 15.53 5.89 -2.62
CA VAL A 49 15.06 5.57 -1.27
C VAL A 49 16.11 4.79 -0.48
N VAL A 50 16.79 3.82 -1.11
CA VAL A 50 17.84 3.03 -0.45
C VAL A 50 19.07 3.88 -0.14
N GLU A 51 19.50 4.73 -1.07
CA GLU A 51 20.63 5.63 -0.85
C GLU A 51 20.34 6.63 0.27
N GLN A 52 19.16 7.24 0.30
CA GLN A 52 18.71 8.09 1.40
C GLN A 52 18.65 7.33 2.72
N ALA A 53 18.18 6.08 2.72
CA ALA A 53 18.14 5.22 3.90
C ALA A 53 19.55 4.92 4.43
N ARG A 54 20.53 4.67 3.56
CA ARG A 54 21.94 4.48 3.93
C ARG A 54 22.53 5.76 4.51
N ALA A 55 22.24 6.91 3.92
CA ALA A 55 22.73 8.21 4.38
C ALA A 55 22.15 8.63 5.74
N ASN A 56 20.85 8.38 5.97
CA ASN A 56 20.13 8.92 7.14
C ASN A 56 19.80 7.87 8.21
N GLY A 57 19.93 6.57 7.91
CA GLY A 57 19.58 5.49 8.83
C GLY A 57 18.08 5.24 9.01
N LEU A 58 17.23 5.89 8.19
CA LEU A 58 15.77 5.80 8.26
C LEU A 58 15.11 6.07 6.91
N VAL A 59 13.84 5.71 6.80
CA VAL A 59 12.95 6.08 5.69
C VAL A 59 11.66 6.69 6.22
N THR A 60 10.95 7.44 5.38
CA THR A 60 9.67 8.08 5.71
C THR A 60 8.56 7.71 4.75
N THR A 61 7.31 7.73 5.23
CA THR A 61 6.11 7.76 4.37
C THR A 61 5.87 9.16 3.82
N LEU A 62 4.92 9.30 2.90
CA LEU A 62 4.51 10.60 2.34
C LEU A 62 4.03 11.58 3.42
N LEU A 63 3.38 11.07 4.48
CA LEU A 63 2.92 11.88 5.62
C LEU A 63 3.98 12.02 6.73
N GLY A 64 5.24 11.64 6.46
CA GLY A 64 6.37 11.88 7.35
C GLY A 64 6.55 10.86 8.48
N ARG A 65 5.79 9.75 8.50
CA ARG A 65 6.01 8.69 9.49
C ARG A 65 7.36 8.03 9.24
N ARG A 66 8.22 8.02 10.26
CA ARG A 66 9.60 7.50 10.19
C ARG A 66 9.67 6.02 10.55
N ARG A 67 10.59 5.31 9.89
CA ARG A 67 11.04 3.97 10.28
C ARG A 67 12.57 3.92 10.28
N SER A 68 13.16 3.73 11.45
CA SER A 68 14.60 3.55 11.60
C SER A 68 15.03 2.16 11.11
N LEU A 69 16.22 2.09 10.50
CA LEU A 69 16.76 0.88 9.89
C LEU A 69 18.16 0.60 10.45
N ALA A 70 18.22 -0.08 11.60
CA ALA A 70 19.47 -0.36 12.29
C ALA A 70 20.52 -1.06 11.39
N ASP A 71 20.07 -2.00 10.56
CA ASP A 71 20.93 -2.83 9.73
C ASP A 71 21.28 -2.25 8.36
N ILE A 72 20.82 -1.04 8.01
CA ILE A 72 21.01 -0.47 6.65
C ILE A 72 22.49 -0.23 6.30
N ARG A 73 23.35 -0.12 7.32
CA ARG A 73 24.81 0.01 7.19
C ARG A 73 25.57 -1.24 7.65
N SER A 74 24.86 -2.34 7.92
CA SER A 74 25.49 -3.56 8.41
C SER A 74 26.52 -4.07 7.40
N THR A 75 27.69 -4.49 7.88
CA THR A 75 28.70 -5.17 7.05
C THR A 75 28.21 -6.55 6.62
N ASN A 76 27.34 -7.18 7.42
CA ASN A 76 26.67 -8.42 7.08
C ASN A 76 25.68 -8.20 5.92
N HIS A 77 26.00 -8.79 4.77
CA HIS A 77 25.21 -8.66 3.54
C HIS A 77 23.73 -9.05 3.73
N ASN A 78 23.43 -10.10 4.50
CA ASN A 78 22.06 -10.57 4.67
C ASN A 78 21.22 -9.61 5.50
N LEU A 79 21.79 -9.05 6.57
CA LEU A 79 21.14 -8.03 7.40
C LEU A 79 20.89 -6.76 6.58
N ARG A 80 21.91 -6.29 5.86
CA ARG A 80 21.81 -5.11 5.01
C ARG A 80 20.77 -5.27 3.90
N ALA A 81 20.79 -6.40 3.18
CA ALA A 81 19.80 -6.68 2.14
C ALA A 81 18.37 -6.78 2.71
N GLY A 82 18.21 -7.24 3.95
CA GLY A 82 16.95 -7.20 4.68
C GLY A 82 16.47 -5.76 4.95
N ALA A 83 17.36 -4.92 5.47
CA ALA A 83 17.08 -3.50 5.72
C ALA A 83 16.73 -2.74 4.43
N GLU A 84 17.41 -3.03 3.32
CA GLU A 84 17.10 -2.42 2.01
C GLU A 84 15.73 -2.82 1.47
N ARG A 85 15.31 -4.09 1.66
CA ARG A 85 13.92 -4.50 1.33
C ARG A 85 12.90 -3.74 2.15
N ILE A 86 13.18 -3.55 3.44
CA ILE A 86 12.34 -2.75 4.33
C ILE A 86 12.30 -1.29 3.88
N ALA A 87 13.45 -0.74 3.49
CA ALA A 87 13.59 0.63 2.99
C ALA A 87 12.71 0.86 1.76
N ARG A 88 12.76 -0.04 0.76
CA ARG A 88 11.92 0.02 -0.45
C ARG A 88 10.42 -0.08 -0.14
N ASN A 89 10.03 -0.99 0.75
CA ASN A 89 8.62 -1.26 1.02
C ASN A 89 7.94 -0.19 1.88
N THR A 90 8.66 0.43 2.82
CA THR A 90 8.07 1.31 3.84
C THR A 90 7.42 2.57 3.25
N PRO A 91 8.04 3.31 2.31
CA PRO A 91 7.39 4.47 1.69
C PRO A 91 6.09 4.12 0.97
N VAL A 92 5.99 2.93 0.36
CA VAL A 92 4.79 2.51 -0.37
C VAL A 92 3.71 2.00 0.58
N GLN A 93 3.97 0.91 1.30
CA GLN A 93 2.99 0.28 2.19
C GLN A 93 2.64 1.18 3.38
N GLY A 94 3.64 1.88 3.90
CA GLY A 94 3.44 2.80 5.00
C GLY A 94 2.56 3.98 4.58
N THR A 95 2.77 4.54 3.38
CA THR A 95 1.89 5.61 2.89
C THR A 95 0.47 5.11 2.68
N ALA A 96 0.27 3.92 2.11
CA ALA A 96 -1.07 3.33 1.99
C ALA A 96 -1.78 3.20 3.36
N ALA A 97 -1.06 2.72 4.38
CA ALA A 97 -1.59 2.63 5.75
C ALA A 97 -1.88 4.00 6.38
N ASP A 98 -1.12 5.03 6.02
CA ASP A 98 -1.36 6.40 6.49
C ASP A 98 -2.61 7.00 5.85
N ILE A 99 -2.76 6.84 4.53
CA ILE A 99 -3.94 7.27 3.77
C ILE A 99 -5.20 6.61 4.33
N MET A 100 -5.17 5.29 4.54
CA MET A 100 -6.30 4.55 5.11
C MET A 100 -6.70 5.11 6.47
N LYS A 101 -5.74 5.37 7.37
CA LYS A 101 -6.04 5.92 8.70
C LYS A 101 -6.62 7.33 8.63
N VAL A 102 -6.15 8.18 7.71
CA VAL A 102 -6.73 9.51 7.48
C VAL A 102 -8.18 9.39 7.00
N ALA A 103 -8.45 8.49 6.04
CA ALA A 103 -9.80 8.23 5.56
C ALA A 103 -10.71 7.75 6.72
N MET A 104 -10.25 6.77 7.50
CA MET A 104 -11.01 6.22 8.62
C MET A 104 -11.43 7.29 9.64
N VAL A 105 -10.48 8.15 10.06
CA VAL A 105 -10.76 9.22 11.01
C VAL A 105 -11.79 10.21 10.47
N ARG A 106 -11.67 10.60 9.19
CA ARG A 106 -12.61 11.56 8.56
C ARG A 106 -14.00 10.96 8.37
N ILE A 107 -14.08 9.69 7.96
CA ILE A 107 -15.34 8.96 7.83
C ILE A 107 -16.05 8.91 9.18
N GLN A 108 -15.33 8.53 10.23
CA GLN A 108 -15.90 8.44 11.59
C GLN A 108 -16.43 9.79 12.07
N GLN A 109 -15.67 10.87 11.85
CA GLN A 109 -16.10 12.24 12.19
C GLN A 109 -17.40 12.63 11.46
N ASP A 110 -17.53 12.29 10.19
CA ASP A 110 -18.73 12.63 9.43
C ASP A 110 -19.94 11.77 9.80
N ILE A 111 -19.74 10.48 10.11
CA ILE A 111 -20.78 9.59 10.67
C ILE A 111 -21.36 10.21 11.95
N GLU A 112 -20.48 10.64 12.87
CA GLU A 112 -20.88 11.28 14.13
C GLU A 112 -21.60 12.62 13.91
N LYS A 113 -21.06 13.45 13.01
CA LYS A 113 -21.64 14.76 12.68
C LYS A 113 -23.03 14.65 12.05
N GLN A 114 -23.22 13.67 11.18
CA GLN A 114 -24.51 13.40 10.53
C GLN A 114 -25.44 12.54 11.39
N LYS A 115 -24.97 12.05 12.54
CA LYS A 115 -25.71 11.17 13.46
C LYS A 115 -26.21 9.88 12.79
N LEU A 116 -25.44 9.37 11.83
CA LEU A 116 -25.73 8.11 11.17
C LEU A 116 -25.64 6.96 12.19
N GLN A 117 -26.47 5.94 12.00
CA GLN A 117 -26.39 4.70 12.78
C GLN A 117 -25.41 3.70 12.18
N SER A 118 -24.94 3.92 10.93
CA SER A 118 -23.88 3.15 10.31
C SER A 118 -22.62 3.07 11.17
N ARG A 119 -21.92 1.94 11.12
CA ARG A 119 -20.71 1.67 11.92
C ARG A 119 -19.61 1.10 11.04
N MET A 120 -18.40 1.64 11.17
CA MET A 120 -17.20 1.00 10.65
C MET A 120 -16.84 -0.18 11.57
N VAL A 121 -16.92 -1.40 11.06
CA VAL A 121 -16.76 -2.63 11.85
C VAL A 121 -15.38 -3.25 11.70
N LEU A 122 -14.82 -3.26 10.50
CA LEU A 122 -13.55 -3.92 10.22
C LEU A 122 -12.70 -3.13 9.24
N THR A 123 -11.39 -3.36 9.31
CA THR A 123 -10.45 -3.00 8.26
C THR A 123 -9.58 -4.20 7.94
N VAL A 124 -9.49 -4.54 6.65
CA VAL A 124 -8.72 -5.69 6.16
C VAL A 124 -7.97 -5.25 4.92
N HIS A 125 -6.64 -5.30 4.96
CA HIS A 125 -5.78 -4.80 3.87
C HIS A 125 -6.09 -3.34 3.49
N ASP A 126 -6.69 -3.12 2.33
CA ASP A 126 -7.12 -1.85 1.75
C ASP A 126 -8.65 -1.66 1.77
N GLU A 127 -9.36 -2.51 2.53
CA GLU A 127 -10.82 -2.51 2.65
C GLU A 127 -11.29 -1.97 4.01
N LEU A 128 -12.40 -1.22 3.98
CA LEU A 128 -13.19 -0.83 5.16
C LEU A 128 -14.57 -1.47 5.07
N VAL A 129 -14.97 -2.19 6.11
CA VAL A 129 -16.28 -2.85 6.18
C VAL A 129 -17.19 -2.04 7.10
N PHE A 130 -18.42 -1.82 6.65
CA PHE A 130 -19.44 -1.09 7.39
C PHE A 130 -20.70 -1.93 7.57
N GLU A 131 -21.34 -1.77 8.72
CA GLU A 131 -22.74 -2.12 8.92
C GLU A 131 -23.58 -0.85 8.76
N SER A 132 -24.66 -0.92 7.99
CA SER A 132 -25.52 0.23 7.74
C SER A 132 -26.98 -0.17 7.81
N PRO A 133 -27.87 0.64 8.43
CA PRO A 133 -29.30 0.44 8.27
C PRO A 133 -29.74 0.74 6.82
N PRO A 134 -30.85 0.16 6.33
CA PRO A 134 -31.30 0.30 4.95
C PRO A 134 -31.51 1.75 4.46
N GLY A 135 -31.85 2.66 5.37
CA GLY A 135 -32.11 4.07 5.04
C GLY A 135 -30.86 4.95 4.87
N GLU A 136 -29.67 4.45 5.19
CA GLU A 136 -28.44 5.26 5.21
C GLU A 136 -27.46 4.93 4.07
N HIS A 137 -27.78 3.95 3.21
CA HIS A 137 -26.84 3.43 2.21
C HIS A 137 -26.26 4.51 1.29
N GLU A 138 -27.11 5.37 0.73
CA GLU A 138 -26.67 6.43 -0.20
C GLU A 138 -25.82 7.50 0.51
N SER A 139 -26.20 7.87 1.73
CA SER A 139 -25.47 8.85 2.54
C SER A 139 -24.10 8.30 2.95
N LEU A 140 -24.06 7.05 3.42
CA LEU A 140 -22.82 6.38 3.79
C LEU A 140 -21.91 6.19 2.58
N GLN A 141 -22.43 5.71 1.45
CA GLN A 141 -21.67 5.52 0.22
C GLN A 141 -21.01 6.82 -0.24
N THR A 142 -21.79 7.90 -0.35
CA THR A 142 -21.29 9.20 -0.81
C THR A 142 -20.16 9.70 0.07
N LEU A 143 -20.34 9.60 1.38
CA LEU A 143 -19.35 9.99 2.38
C LEU A 143 -18.09 9.12 2.33
N VAL A 144 -18.23 7.79 2.32
CA VAL A 144 -17.09 6.86 2.34
C VAL A 144 -16.27 7.01 1.07
N VAL A 145 -16.92 7.05 -0.09
CA VAL A 145 -16.24 7.25 -1.37
C VAL A 145 -15.49 8.58 -1.36
N ASP A 146 -16.12 9.70 -1.01
CA ASP A 146 -15.42 11.00 -0.94
C ASP A 146 -14.20 10.94 -0.02
N ARG A 147 -14.38 10.45 1.21
CA ARG A 147 -13.31 10.47 2.22
C ARG A 147 -12.16 9.53 1.92
N MET A 148 -12.41 8.40 1.27
CA MET A 148 -11.35 7.50 0.83
C MET A 148 -10.61 8.05 -0.39
N GLN A 149 -11.31 8.57 -1.39
CA GLN A 149 -10.69 9.12 -2.60
C GLN A 149 -9.86 10.39 -2.30
N ASN A 150 -10.35 11.23 -1.38
CA ASN A 150 -9.77 12.54 -1.05
C ASN A 150 -9.02 12.54 0.29
N ALA A 151 -8.63 11.36 0.80
CA ALA A 151 -7.94 11.23 2.08
C ALA A 151 -6.65 12.07 2.13
N VAL A 152 -5.86 12.05 1.06
CA VAL A 152 -4.66 12.89 0.89
C VAL A 152 -4.56 13.38 -0.56
N PRO A 153 -3.96 14.55 -0.82
CA PRO A 153 -3.74 15.01 -2.18
C PRO A 153 -2.67 14.15 -2.87
N LEU A 154 -3.02 13.54 -3.99
CA LEU A 154 -2.10 12.79 -4.85
C LEU A 154 -2.18 13.29 -6.29
N SER A 155 -1.11 13.08 -7.06
CA SER A 155 -1.07 13.39 -8.50
C SER A 155 -1.91 12.42 -9.35
N VAL A 156 -2.38 11.32 -8.76
CA VAL A 156 -3.19 10.29 -9.41
C VAL A 156 -4.44 10.02 -8.57
N PRO A 157 -5.58 9.65 -9.18
CA PRO A 157 -6.79 9.33 -8.43
C PRO A 157 -6.63 8.03 -7.62
N LEU A 158 -7.31 7.96 -6.48
CA LEU A 158 -7.47 6.74 -5.68
C LEU A 158 -8.89 6.20 -5.86
N PRO A 159 -9.17 5.37 -6.87
CA PRO A 159 -10.51 4.81 -7.05
C PRO A 159 -10.91 3.96 -5.84
N VAL A 160 -12.21 3.95 -5.54
CA VAL A 160 -12.80 3.19 -4.44
C VAL A 160 -13.95 2.39 -5.03
N GLU A 161 -13.92 1.08 -4.81
CA GLU A 161 -15.01 0.18 -5.18
C GLU A 161 -15.91 -0.01 -3.96
N ILE A 162 -17.22 -0.10 -4.19
CA ILE A 162 -18.21 -0.32 -3.14
C ILE A 162 -19.10 -1.50 -3.52
N GLY A 163 -19.39 -2.34 -2.55
CA GLY A 163 -20.35 -3.42 -2.66
C GLY A 163 -21.25 -3.49 -1.44
N TRP A 164 -22.43 -4.06 -1.63
CA TRP A 164 -23.48 -4.16 -0.61
C TRP A 164 -23.97 -5.60 -0.53
N GLY A 165 -24.16 -6.10 0.68
CA GLY A 165 -24.62 -7.47 0.88
C GLY A 165 -25.07 -7.71 2.31
N LEU A 166 -25.84 -8.77 2.52
CA LEU A 166 -26.30 -9.20 3.85
C LEU A 166 -25.18 -9.85 4.68
N ASN A 167 -24.06 -10.15 4.05
CA ASN A 167 -22.85 -10.66 4.67
C ASN A 167 -21.65 -10.20 3.86
N TRP A 168 -20.46 -10.31 4.45
CA TRP A 168 -19.23 -9.82 3.84
C TRP A 168 -18.95 -10.44 2.47
N GLY A 169 -19.17 -11.75 2.30
CA GLY A 169 -18.93 -12.44 1.03
C GLY A 169 -19.87 -12.07 -0.11
N ALA A 170 -21.02 -11.44 0.18
CA ALA A 170 -21.92 -10.89 -0.83
C ALA A 170 -21.62 -9.40 -1.14
N ALA A 171 -20.92 -8.72 -0.25
CA ALA A 171 -20.53 -7.31 -0.40
C ALA A 171 -19.13 -7.15 -1.02
N HIS A 172 -18.25 -8.14 -0.86
CA HIS A 172 -16.92 -8.23 -1.47
C HIS A 172 -17.02 -8.76 -2.91
#